data_AF-A0A6C0IH60-F1
#
_entry.id   AF-A0A6C0IH60-F1
#
_cell.length_a   1.000
_cell.length_b   1.000
_cell.length_c   1.000
_cell.angle_alpha   90.00
_cell.angle_beta   90.00
_cell.angle_gamma   90.00
#
_symmetry.space_group_name_H-M   'P 1'
#
loop_
_entity.id
_entity.type
_entity.pdbx_description
1 polymer ?
#
loop_
_entity_poly.entity_id
_entity_poly.type
_entity_poly.pdbx_seq_one_letter_code
_entity_poly.pdbx_strand_id
1 'polypeptide(L)'
;MSYLLQHLTFLEQRMRTIRHLPSAFEYYAAKQMTLFHKIPFYVYQDISPVQKQRFGFPLQDKGVDLADEHFTHIAQVKYYGHGKMIHYGALSTFLGTPILVGKRNLPMTLIRTRHSVLHPELQNIVDRRDITDFKLCSTEFLGEIL
;
A
#
# COMPACT_ATOMS: atom_id res chain seq x y z
N MET A 1 19.58 3.57 -17.96
CA MET A 1 19.00 3.68 -16.59
C MET A 1 18.05 2.50 -16.41
N SER A 2 18.16 1.72 -15.33
CA SER A 2 17.27 0.56 -15.15
C SER A 2 15.83 1.02 -14.92
N TYR A 3 14.86 0.22 -15.38
CA TYR A 3 13.43 0.51 -15.22
C TYR A 3 13.05 0.76 -13.75
N LEU A 4 13.61 -0.03 -12.83
CA LEU A 4 13.40 0.14 -11.39
C LEU A 4 13.93 1.49 -10.87
N LEU A 5 15.08 1.96 -11.37
CA LEU A 5 15.63 3.26 -10.98
C LEU A 5 14.76 4.41 -11.49
N GLN A 6 14.26 4.31 -12.72
CA GLN A 6 13.29 5.27 -13.27
C GLN A 6 12.03 5.36 -12.40
N HIS A 7 11.49 4.21 -11.99
CA HIS A 7 10.31 4.15 -11.14
C HIS A 7 10.56 4.75 -9.74
N LEU A 8 11.70 4.44 -9.12
CA LEU A 8 12.07 5.03 -7.83
C LEU A 8 12.21 6.56 -7.92
N THR A 9 12.84 7.07 -8.99
CA THR A 9 12.93 8.51 -9.24
C THR A 9 11.55 9.14 -9.43
N PHE A 10 10.62 8.47 -10.12
CA PHE A 10 9.24 8.93 -10.24
C PHE A 10 8.57 9.07 -8.87
N LEU A 11 8.65 8.05 -8.00
CA LEU A 11 8.07 8.10 -6.66
C LEU A 11 8.66 9.23 -5.80
N GLU A 12 9.98 9.45 -5.88
CA GLU A 12 10.65 10.55 -5.18
C GLU A 12 10.17 11.93 -5.69
N GLN A 13 9.96 12.09 -7.00
CA GLN A 13 9.39 13.30 -7.56
C GLN A 13 7.95 13.53 -7.07
N ARG A 14 7.13 12.47 -6.96
CA ARG A 14 5.78 12.56 -6.39
C ARG A 14 5.81 12.98 -4.92
N MET A 15 6.71 12.43 -4.11
CA MET A 15 6.87 12.82 -2.70
C MET A 15 7.31 14.29 -2.52
N ARG A 16 8.09 14.86 -3.45
CA ARG A 16 8.49 16.27 -3.39
C ARG A 16 7.35 17.23 -3.71
N THR A 17 6.41 16.80 -4.56
CA THR A 17 5.31 17.62 -5.08
C THR A 17 4.02 17.44 -4.27
N ILE A 18 3.73 16.23 -3.81
CA ILE A 18 2.57 15.90 -2.97
C ILE A 18 3.01 15.85 -1.51
N ARG A 19 2.65 16.90 -0.75
CA ARG A 19 3.01 17.03 0.67
C ARG A 19 1.88 16.77 1.65
N HIS A 20 0.63 16.65 1.17
CA HIS A 20 -0.49 16.39 2.06
C HIS A 20 -0.53 14.92 2.47
N LEU A 21 -0.85 14.69 3.74
CA LEU A 21 -1.09 13.36 4.29
C LEU A 21 -2.57 12.98 4.08
N PRO A 22 -2.89 11.70 3.85
CA PRO A 22 -1.99 10.53 3.86
C PRO A 22 -1.23 10.27 2.55
N SER A 23 -1.58 10.94 1.45
CA SER A 23 -1.07 10.65 0.10
C SER A 23 0.45 10.61 0.00
N ALA A 24 1.16 11.55 0.65
CA ALA A 24 2.63 11.54 0.67
C ALA A 24 3.22 10.24 1.28
N PHE A 25 2.57 9.70 2.31
CA PHE A 25 2.98 8.45 2.95
C PHE A 25 2.69 7.22 2.08
N GLU A 26 1.69 7.27 1.19
CA GLU A 26 1.43 6.21 0.21
C GLU A 26 2.58 6.12 -0.80
N TYR A 27 3.10 7.24 -1.32
CA TYR A 27 4.27 7.22 -2.21
C TYR A 27 5.53 6.70 -1.51
N TYR A 28 5.74 7.09 -0.25
CA TYR A 28 6.81 6.52 0.57
C TYR A 28 6.65 5.00 0.73
N ALA A 29 5.44 4.54 1.06
CA ALA A 29 5.13 3.12 1.16
C ALA A 29 5.37 2.38 -0.17
N ALA A 30 4.98 2.96 -1.31
CA ALA A 30 5.23 2.41 -2.64
C ALA A 30 6.74 2.29 -2.93
N LYS A 31 7.53 3.28 -2.53
CA LYS A 31 9.00 3.26 -2.67
C LYS A 31 9.61 2.13 -1.84
N GLN A 32 9.20 1.99 -0.59
CA GLN A 32 9.70 0.94 0.30
C GLN A 32 9.30 -0.46 -0.17
N MET A 33 8.06 -0.66 -0.62
CA MET A 33 7.60 -1.91 -1.23
C MET A 33 8.40 -2.24 -2.50
N THR A 34 8.64 -1.23 -3.35
CA THR A 34 9.46 -1.38 -4.56
C THR A 34 10.88 -1.84 -4.22
N LEU A 35 11.51 -1.21 -3.23
CA LEU A 35 12.86 -1.57 -2.79
C LEU A 35 12.92 -2.97 -2.17
N PHE A 36 11.89 -3.37 -1.43
CA PHE A 36 11.82 -4.67 -0.77
C PHE A 36 11.59 -5.81 -1.75
N HIS A 37 10.60 -5.68 -2.64
CA HIS A 37 10.20 -6.74 -3.58
C HIS A 37 10.96 -6.70 -4.92
N LYS A 38 11.70 -5.62 -5.20
CA LYS A 38 12.39 -5.38 -6.49
C LYS A 38 11.45 -5.36 -7.71
N ILE A 39 10.19 -4.98 -7.49
CA ILE A 39 9.17 -4.77 -8.53
C ILE A 39 8.51 -3.40 -8.33
N PRO A 40 8.05 -2.72 -9.38
CA PRO A 40 7.39 -1.42 -9.24
C PRO A 40 6.06 -1.53 -8.50
N PHE A 41 5.92 -0.81 -7.40
CA PHE A 41 4.63 -0.52 -6.76
C PHE A 41 4.18 0.90 -7.09
N TYR A 42 2.91 1.06 -7.42
CA TYR A 42 2.28 2.34 -7.74
C TYR A 42 1.18 2.65 -6.74
N VAL A 43 0.99 3.94 -6.43
CA VAL A 43 -0.22 4.41 -5.75
C VAL A 43 -1.40 4.25 -6.71
N TYR A 44 -2.50 3.67 -6.21
CA TYR A 44 -3.64 3.23 -7.02
C TYR A 44 -4.22 4.34 -7.89
N GLN A 45 -4.23 5.58 -7.39
CA GLN A 45 -4.73 6.75 -8.11
C GLN A 45 -3.94 7.05 -9.39
N ASP A 46 -2.64 6.76 -9.40
CA ASP A 46 -1.75 7.02 -10.54
C ASP A 46 -1.80 5.89 -11.59
N ILE A 47 -2.44 4.76 -11.27
CA ILE A 47 -2.62 3.65 -12.22
C ILE A 47 -3.77 3.98 -13.19
N SER A 48 -3.50 3.86 -14.49
CA SER A 48 -4.48 4.21 -15.52
C SER A 48 -5.77 3.37 -15.43
N PRO A 49 -6.94 3.94 -15.77
CA PRO A 49 -8.20 3.20 -15.84
C PRO A 49 -8.12 1.96 -16.74
N VAL A 50 -7.43 2.07 -17.88
CA VAL A 50 -7.25 0.98 -18.85
C VAL A 50 -6.50 -0.19 -18.21
N GLN A 51 -5.44 0.09 -17.44
CA GLN A 51 -4.67 -0.94 -16.76
C GLN A 51 -5.48 -1.61 -15.64
N LYS A 52 -6.22 -0.84 -14.83
CA LYS A 52 -7.12 -1.39 -13.80
C LYS A 52 -8.15 -2.35 -14.42
N GLN A 53 -8.82 -1.91 -15.47
CA GLN A 53 -9.81 -2.73 -16.20
C GLN A 53 -9.18 -3.99 -16.80
N ARG A 54 -8.00 -3.87 -17.41
CA ARG A 54 -7.27 -5.01 -18.00
C ARG A 54 -7.02 -6.12 -16.99
N PHE A 55 -6.76 -5.79 -15.73
CA PHE A 55 -6.51 -6.77 -14.67
C PHE A 55 -7.75 -7.12 -13.82
N GLY A 56 -8.94 -6.62 -14.20
CA GLY A 56 -10.20 -6.90 -13.51
C GLY A 56 -10.36 -6.13 -12.18
N PHE A 57 -9.63 -5.04 -12.00
CA PHE A 57 -9.70 -4.21 -10.80
C PHE A 57 -10.68 -3.03 -10.96
N PRO A 58 -11.34 -2.59 -9.86
CA PRO A 58 -12.26 -1.45 -9.89
C PRO A 58 -11.57 -0.14 -10.30
N LEU A 59 -12.31 0.82 -10.87
CA LEU A 59 -11.71 2.13 -11.21
C LEU A 59 -11.32 2.94 -9.96
N GLN A 60 -12.17 2.87 -8.93
CA GLN A 60 -11.97 3.47 -7.62
C GLN A 60 -11.18 2.54 -6.71
N ASP A 61 -10.45 3.11 -5.77
CA ASP A 61 -9.75 2.40 -4.71
C ASP A 61 -10.77 1.74 -3.76
N LYS A 62 -11.02 0.45 -3.93
CA LYS A 62 -11.86 -0.35 -3.03
C LYS A 62 -11.03 -0.83 -1.82
N GLY A 63 -10.38 0.11 -1.13
CA GLY A 63 -9.42 -0.20 -0.07
C GLY A 63 -8.08 -0.71 -0.59
N VAL A 64 -7.72 -0.42 -1.83
CA VAL A 64 -6.38 -0.71 -2.37
C VAL A 64 -5.69 0.61 -2.59
N ASP A 65 -4.65 0.88 -1.80
CA ASP A 65 -3.89 2.12 -1.93
C ASP A 65 -2.70 1.92 -2.86
N LEU A 66 -2.11 0.72 -2.89
CA LEU A 66 -0.99 0.38 -3.77
C LEU A 66 -1.23 -0.93 -4.51
N ALA A 67 -0.70 -1.03 -5.72
CA ALA A 67 -0.58 -2.29 -6.45
C ALA A 67 0.74 -2.34 -7.21
N ASP A 68 1.24 -3.54 -7.45
CA ASP A 68 2.29 -3.73 -8.45
C ASP A 68 1.76 -3.52 -9.87
N GLU A 69 2.66 -3.44 -10.85
CA GLU A 69 2.32 -3.17 -12.25
C GLU A 69 1.35 -4.19 -12.90
N HIS A 70 1.25 -5.40 -12.33
CA HIS A 70 0.46 -6.51 -12.87
C HIS A 70 -0.74 -6.89 -11.99
N PHE A 71 -1.00 -6.13 -10.92
CA PHE A 71 -2.01 -6.45 -9.93
C PHE A 71 -1.90 -7.91 -9.44
N THR A 72 -0.66 -8.36 -9.28
CA THR A 72 -0.28 -9.62 -8.66
C THR A 72 0.02 -9.46 -7.18
N HIS A 73 0.15 -8.23 -6.69
CA HIS A 73 0.30 -7.91 -5.27
C HIS A 73 -0.36 -6.56 -4.99
N ILE A 74 -1.24 -6.52 -3.99
CA ILE A 74 -1.91 -5.29 -3.54
C ILE A 74 -1.57 -4.94 -2.10
N ALA A 75 -1.63 -3.66 -1.77
CA ALA A 75 -1.44 -3.19 -0.41
C ALA A 75 -2.43 -2.10 -0.02
N GLN A 76 -2.72 -2.05 1.28
CA GLN A 76 -3.42 -0.96 1.94
C GLN A 76 -2.46 -0.28 2.91
N VAL A 77 -2.40 1.04 2.85
CA VAL A 77 -1.56 1.92 3.65
C VAL A 77 -2.41 2.56 4.76
N LYS A 78 -1.91 2.57 6.00
CA LYS A 78 -2.54 3.25 7.13
C LYS A 78 -1.54 4.15 7.85
N TYR A 79 -1.70 5.46 7.68
CA TYR A 79 -0.90 6.48 8.36
C TYR A 79 -1.56 6.93 9.67
N TYR A 80 -1.30 6.21 10.75
CA TYR A 80 -1.91 6.46 12.07
C TYR A 80 -0.88 6.96 13.09
N GLY A 81 -1.33 7.77 14.05
CA GLY A 81 -0.49 8.25 15.15
C GLY A 81 -0.13 7.16 16.17
N HIS A 82 0.72 7.51 17.14
CA HIS A 82 1.16 6.59 18.18
C HIS A 82 -0.02 6.03 18.99
N GLY A 83 -0.04 4.72 19.20
CA GLY A 83 -1.07 4.02 19.97
C GLY A 83 -2.46 4.00 19.32
N LYS A 84 -2.62 4.61 18.14
CA LYS A 84 -3.88 4.55 17.40
C LYS A 84 -4.08 3.15 16.84
N MET A 85 -5.27 2.62 17.12
CA MET A 85 -5.64 1.25 16.77
C MET A 85 -6.25 1.19 15.37
N ILE A 86 -5.84 0.21 14.59
CA ILE A 86 -6.46 -0.14 13.31
C ILE A 86 -7.47 -1.26 13.60
N HIS A 87 -8.73 -1.02 13.25
CA HIS A 87 -9.83 -1.96 13.44
C HIS A 87 -10.18 -2.67 12.14
N TYR A 88 -10.87 -3.82 12.22
CA TYR A 88 -11.32 -4.59 11.06
C TYR A 88 -12.08 -3.73 10.05
N GLY A 89 -12.97 -2.85 10.51
CA GLY A 89 -13.73 -1.94 9.64
C GLY A 89 -12.86 -1.03 8.75
N ALA A 90 -11.62 -0.73 9.16
CA ALA A 90 -10.69 0.06 8.36
C ALA A 90 -10.06 -0.72 7.19
N LEU A 91 -10.16 -2.06 7.20
CA LEU A 91 -9.58 -2.98 6.22
C LEU A 91 -10.61 -3.89 5.55
N SER A 92 -11.89 -3.84 5.93
CA SER A 92 -12.91 -4.79 5.47
C SER A 92 -13.03 -4.85 3.94
N THR A 93 -13.02 -3.70 3.27
CA THR A 93 -13.06 -3.64 1.80
C THR A 93 -11.78 -4.21 1.17
N PHE A 94 -10.61 -3.90 1.74
CA PHE A 94 -9.33 -4.45 1.30
C PHE A 94 -9.34 -5.98 1.39
N LEU A 95 -9.72 -6.52 2.56
CA LEU A 95 -9.84 -7.96 2.83
C LEU A 95 -10.85 -8.67 1.90
N GLY A 96 -11.86 -7.96 1.41
CA GLY A 96 -12.81 -8.47 0.42
C GLY A 96 -12.31 -8.41 -1.03
N THR A 97 -11.22 -7.70 -1.32
CA THR A 97 -10.74 -7.47 -2.69
C THR A 97 -10.39 -8.75 -3.46
N PRO A 98 -9.72 -9.76 -2.88
CA PRO A 98 -9.45 -11.04 -3.56
C PRO A 98 -10.71 -11.71 -4.12
N ILE A 99 -11.82 -11.62 -3.38
CA ILE A 99 -13.12 -12.18 -3.79
C ILE A 99 -13.71 -11.31 -4.91
N LEU A 100 -13.70 -9.99 -4.73
CA LEU A 100 -14.24 -9.02 -5.69
C LEU A 100 -13.61 -9.14 -7.08
N VAL A 101 -12.29 -9.35 -7.14
CA VAL A 101 -11.52 -9.41 -8.39
C VAL A 101 -11.31 -10.85 -8.90
N GLY A 102 -11.94 -11.84 -8.25
CA GLY A 102 -11.82 -13.25 -8.64
C GLY A 102 -10.42 -13.87 -8.44
N LYS A 103 -9.56 -13.24 -7.63
CA LYS A 103 -8.19 -13.67 -7.34
C LYS A 103 -8.04 -14.14 -5.89
N ARG A 104 -8.52 -15.34 -5.56
CA ARG A 104 -8.57 -15.85 -4.16
C ARG A 104 -7.22 -15.88 -3.44
N ASN A 105 -6.13 -16.12 -4.16
CA ASN A 105 -4.78 -16.22 -3.60
C ASN A 105 -3.95 -14.96 -3.85
N LEU A 106 -4.58 -13.79 -3.94
CA LEU A 106 -3.90 -12.53 -4.17
C LEU A 106 -3.04 -12.16 -2.95
N PRO A 107 -1.71 -12.02 -3.09
CA PRO A 107 -0.85 -11.45 -2.07
C PRO A 107 -1.33 -10.08 -1.61
N MET A 108 -1.47 -9.94 -0.30
CA MET A 108 -1.97 -8.74 0.35
C MET A 108 -1.01 -8.27 1.43
N THR A 109 -0.74 -6.97 1.46
CA THR A 109 0.08 -6.35 2.51
C THR A 109 -0.66 -5.19 3.16
N LEU A 110 -0.72 -5.20 4.49
CA LEU A 110 -1.03 -4.03 5.28
C LEU A 110 0.27 -3.27 5.55
N ILE A 111 0.37 -2.05 5.07
CA ILE A 111 1.48 -1.15 5.37
C ILE A 111 1.00 -0.13 6.38
N ARG A 112 1.72 0.03 7.48
CA ARG A 112 1.30 0.96 8.55
C ARG A 112 2.47 1.60 9.25
N THR A 113 2.20 2.72 9.91
CA THR A 113 3.18 3.33 10.81
C THR A 113 3.54 2.36 11.94
N ARG A 114 4.83 2.23 12.26
CA ARG A 114 5.36 1.29 13.26
C ARG A 114 4.75 1.48 14.66
N HIS A 115 4.27 2.68 14.94
CA HIS A 115 3.70 3.09 16.23
C HIS A 115 2.18 2.87 16.33
N SER A 116 1.51 2.51 15.24
CA SER A 116 0.11 2.07 15.28
C SER A 116 0.01 0.69 15.92
N VAL A 117 -1.17 0.33 16.41
CA VAL A 117 -1.46 -1.00 16.95
C VAL A 117 -2.60 -1.66 16.17
N LEU A 118 -2.58 -2.98 16.07
CA LEU A 118 -3.66 -3.74 15.45
C LEU A 118 -4.67 -4.14 16.52
N HIS A 119 -5.96 -4.04 16.19
CA HIS A 119 -6.99 -4.72 16.97
C HIS A 119 -6.74 -6.24 16.94
N PRO A 120 -7.03 -7.00 18.01
CA PRO A 120 -6.74 -8.44 18.08
C PRO A 120 -7.29 -9.26 16.91
N GLU A 121 -8.46 -8.91 16.39
CA GLU A 121 -9.04 -9.56 15.20
C GLU A 121 -8.12 -9.43 13.96
N LEU A 122 -7.53 -8.26 13.74
CA LEU A 122 -6.58 -8.06 12.64
C LEU A 122 -5.25 -8.74 12.92
N GLN A 123 -4.81 -8.76 14.18
CA GLN A 123 -3.60 -9.48 14.57
C GLN A 123 -3.74 -10.98 14.23
N ASN A 124 -4.90 -11.59 14.51
CA ASN A 124 -5.18 -12.97 14.13
C ASN A 124 -5.09 -13.20 12.60
N ILE A 125 -5.58 -12.27 11.78
CA ILE A 125 -5.48 -12.35 10.31
C ILE A 125 -4.01 -12.32 9.85
N VAL A 126 -3.20 -11.46 10.46
CA VAL A 126 -1.74 -11.39 10.21
C VAL A 126 -1.04 -12.67 10.67
N ASP A 127 -1.35 -13.18 11.84
CA ASP A 127 -0.71 -14.36 12.42
C ASP A 127 -1.01 -15.63 11.61
N ARG A 128 -2.22 -15.72 11.03
CA ARG A 128 -2.60 -16.76 10.05
C ARG A 128 -1.93 -16.59 8.68
N ARG A 129 -1.25 -15.47 8.45
CA ARG A 129 -0.60 -15.07 7.19
C ARG A 129 -1.58 -14.85 6.03
N ASP A 130 -2.83 -14.51 6.34
CA ASP A 130 -3.81 -14.11 5.33
C ASP A 130 -3.39 -12.77 4.68
N ILE A 131 -2.73 -11.91 5.46
CA ILE A 131 -2.09 -10.67 5.00
C ILE A 131 -0.69 -10.53 5.63
N THR A 132 0.21 -9.86 4.93
CA THR A 132 1.53 -9.48 5.47
C THR A 132 1.45 -8.13 6.18
N ASP A 133 2.00 -8.00 7.41
CA ASP A 133 2.10 -6.72 8.13
C ASP A 133 3.48 -6.09 7.90
N PHE A 134 3.51 -4.96 7.20
CA PHE A 134 4.73 -4.22 6.86
C PHE A 134 4.76 -2.87 7.60
N LYS A 135 5.65 -2.76 8.58
CA LYS A 135 5.71 -1.59 9.48
C LYS A 135 6.75 -0.60 9.00
N LEU A 136 6.34 0.64 8.78
CA LEU A 136 7.20 1.74 8.36
C LEU A 136 7.37 2.79 9.46
N CYS A 137 8.58 3.32 9.61
CA CYS A 137 8.84 4.38 10.59
C CYS A 137 8.34 5.73 10.09
N SER A 138 7.55 6.43 10.89
CA SER A 138 7.05 7.76 10.51
C SER A 138 8.15 8.82 10.50
N THR A 139 9.19 8.69 11.34
CA THR A 139 10.30 9.66 11.37
C THR A 139 11.19 9.56 10.15
N GLU A 140 11.46 8.35 9.65
CA GLU A 140 12.19 8.13 8.39
C GLU A 140 11.44 8.81 7.24
N PHE A 141 10.13 8.58 7.14
CA PHE A 141 9.28 9.25 6.17
C PHE A 141 9.35 10.78 6.27
N LEU A 142 9.23 11.33 7.48
CA LEU A 142 9.32 12.79 7.69
C LEU A 142 10.68 13.34 7.24
N GLY A 143 11.78 12.62 7.47
CA GLY A 143 13.11 13.00 6.99
C GLY A 143 13.27 12.92 5.45
N GLU A 144 12.43 12.15 4.75
CA GLU A 144 12.46 12.08 3.28
C GLU A 144 11.64 13.20 2.60
N ILE A 145 10.72 13.84 3.32
CA ILE A 145 9.85 14.91 2.76
C ILE A 145 10.20 16.33 3.24
N LEU A 146 11.05 16.45 4.27
CA LEU A 146 11.59 17.72 4.80
C LEU A 146 12.89 18.11 4.08
#